data_AF-A0A7K2X105-F1
#
_entry.id   AF-A0A7K2X105-F1
#
_cell.length_a   1.000
_cell.length_b   1.000
_cell.length_c   1.000
_cell.angle_alpha   90.00
_cell.angle_beta   90.00
_cell.angle_gamma   90.00
#
_symmetry.space_group_name_H-M   'P 1'
#
loop_
_entity.id
_entity.type
_entity.pdbx_description
1 polymer ?
#
loop_
_entity_poly.entity_id
_entity_poly.type
_entity_poly.pdbx_seq_one_letter_code
_entity_poly.pdbx_strand_id
1 'polypeptide(L)'
;MTAVPRDVWSAAQFNVHVRDNLLETMVGKASVAGGYFVTTAAGAIAQRTTGGAVVTASQTRSNVAYGDLATTGPAVTVTTGTEALVWFAAEAFSDGAPDSPDVATTTTYTATGSATYQSDGTNRGDGTRMYQGQFDTTNGNQFSMALFPYTTMVADLTDATIVSCELFLDNDHFYLNAGGNAIIGTHNQTSLTGSHIYSQVTPALSSDHWDKGEAAYKFIDESVAERIRDGVAKGIALGKGPTSSLNYYGYFKGGTSPKLRISYSKPGALGAFSKASFAVSGATTIAASDNWGIYWSGAIASNSNRWGVARRVTGLTPGSNTFTMQYASGGSGATSTFARREMIVMPL
;
A
#
# COMPACT_ATOMS: atom_id res chain seq x y z
N MET A 1 -3.78 74.49 -14.54
CA MET A 1 -4.54 73.86 -15.65
C MET A 1 -5.96 74.39 -15.61
N THR A 2 -6.49 74.87 -16.74
CA THR A 2 -7.88 75.36 -16.83
C THR A 2 -8.70 74.34 -17.59
N ALA A 3 -9.67 73.71 -16.91
CA ALA A 3 -10.61 72.80 -17.56
C ALA A 3 -11.56 73.58 -18.46
N VAL A 4 -11.55 73.29 -19.77
CA VAL A 4 -12.56 73.78 -20.70
C VAL A 4 -13.59 72.66 -20.89
N PRO A 5 -14.90 72.96 -20.86
CA PRO A 5 -15.93 71.96 -21.07
C PRO A 5 -15.70 71.16 -22.37
N ARG A 6 -15.74 69.82 -22.29
CA ARG A 6 -15.56 68.83 -23.37
C ARG A 6 -14.13 68.56 -23.84
N ASP A 7 -13.11 69.17 -23.23
CA ASP A 7 -11.74 68.77 -23.50
C ASP A 7 -11.44 67.39 -22.87
N VAL A 8 -10.85 66.49 -23.67
CA VAL A 8 -10.38 65.19 -23.18
C VAL A 8 -8.95 65.35 -22.71
N TRP A 9 -8.69 65.02 -21.45
CA TRP A 9 -7.35 65.04 -20.88
C TRP A 9 -6.82 63.62 -20.73
N SER A 10 -5.55 63.43 -21.08
CA SER A 10 -4.84 62.20 -20.71
C SER A 10 -4.61 62.14 -19.20
N ALA A 11 -4.52 60.93 -18.64
CA ALA A 11 -4.16 60.73 -17.24
C ALA A 11 -2.85 61.46 -16.88
N ALA A 12 -1.86 61.45 -17.79
CA ALA A 12 -0.60 62.17 -17.61
C ALA A 12 -0.79 63.68 -17.43
N GLN A 13 -1.67 64.32 -18.22
CA GLN A 13 -1.94 65.76 -18.11
C GLN A 13 -2.66 66.11 -16.80
N PHE A 14 -3.61 65.28 -16.36
CA PHE A 14 -4.34 65.52 -15.12
C PHE A 14 -3.46 65.37 -13.88
N ASN A 15 -2.62 64.33 -13.84
CA ASN A 15 -1.78 64.00 -12.69
C ASN A 15 -0.65 65.00 -12.43
N VAL A 16 -0.31 65.87 -13.40
CA VAL A 16 0.62 66.99 -13.19
C VAL A 16 -0.01 68.08 -12.31
N HIS A 17 -1.34 68.17 -12.26
CA HIS A 17 -2.06 69.29 -11.67
C HIS A 17 -3.04 68.91 -10.56
N VAL A 18 -3.39 67.64 -10.44
CA VAL A 18 -4.27 67.10 -9.41
C VAL A 18 -3.53 66.00 -8.66
N ARG A 19 -3.66 66.00 -7.31
CA ARG A 19 -2.98 65.03 -6.44
C ARG A 19 -3.42 63.58 -6.67
N ASP A 20 -4.56 63.38 -7.30
CA ASP A 20 -5.11 62.06 -7.60
C ASP A 20 -4.47 61.49 -8.85
N ASN A 21 -3.74 60.37 -8.69
CA ASN A 21 -3.09 59.69 -9.78
C ASN A 21 -4.10 58.85 -10.58
N LEU A 22 -4.59 59.37 -11.69
CA LEU A 22 -5.48 58.64 -12.59
C LEU A 22 -4.85 57.39 -13.21
N LEU A 23 -3.52 57.20 -13.12
CA LEU A 23 -2.87 55.93 -13.51
C LEU A 23 -3.17 54.80 -12.52
N GLU A 24 -3.63 55.12 -11.32
CA GLU A 24 -4.11 54.12 -10.35
C GLU A 24 -5.57 53.72 -10.59
N THR A 25 -6.28 54.37 -11.51
CA THR A 25 -7.62 53.93 -11.91
C THR A 25 -7.54 52.62 -12.71
N MET A 26 -8.62 51.85 -12.69
CA MET A 26 -8.70 50.58 -13.43
C MET A 26 -8.42 50.76 -14.93
N VAL A 27 -8.89 51.86 -15.52
CA VAL A 27 -8.62 52.18 -16.93
C VAL A 27 -7.14 52.52 -17.14
N GLY A 28 -6.52 53.27 -16.21
CA GLY A 28 -5.09 53.58 -16.25
C GLY A 28 -4.18 52.36 -16.14
N LYS A 29 -4.61 51.32 -15.40
CA LYS A 29 -3.86 50.06 -15.25
C LYS A 29 -4.11 49.02 -16.35
N ALA A 30 -5.08 49.24 -17.25
CA ALA A 30 -5.44 48.29 -18.31
C ALA A 30 -4.47 48.39 -19.50
N SER A 31 -3.26 47.88 -19.33
CA SER A 31 -2.20 47.97 -20.34
C SER A 31 -2.18 46.80 -21.33
N VAL A 32 -2.78 45.66 -20.96
CA VAL A 32 -2.79 44.42 -21.77
C VAL A 32 -4.21 44.05 -22.22
N ALA A 33 -4.40 43.84 -23.52
CA ALA A 33 -5.66 43.34 -24.07
C ALA A 33 -5.92 41.89 -23.62
N GLY A 34 -7.16 41.59 -23.21
CA GLY A 34 -7.52 40.27 -22.66
C GLY A 34 -7.05 40.02 -21.22
N GLY A 35 -6.37 40.98 -20.60
CA GLY A 35 -6.04 40.92 -19.17
C GLY A 35 -7.26 41.20 -18.29
N TYR A 36 -7.20 40.72 -17.05
CA TYR A 36 -8.21 40.95 -16.01
C TYR A 36 -7.57 41.56 -14.76
N PHE A 37 -8.37 42.13 -13.88
CA PHE A 37 -7.89 42.74 -12.64
C PHE A 37 -8.19 41.85 -11.44
N VAL A 38 -7.22 41.76 -10.55
CA VAL A 38 -7.34 41.09 -9.24
C VAL A 38 -6.95 42.06 -8.14
N THR A 39 -7.58 41.94 -6.98
CA THR A 39 -7.21 42.71 -5.79
C THR A 39 -5.94 42.12 -5.16
N THR A 40 -4.92 42.94 -4.94
CA THR A 40 -3.67 42.51 -4.29
C THR A 40 -3.58 42.96 -2.83
N ALA A 41 -4.33 44.00 -2.46
CA ALA A 41 -4.53 44.47 -1.09
C ALA A 41 -5.78 45.39 -1.04
N ALA A 42 -6.16 45.85 0.16
CA ALA A 42 -7.19 46.87 0.28
C ALA A 42 -6.79 48.14 -0.50
N GLY A 43 -7.62 48.53 -1.47
CA GLY A 43 -7.36 49.67 -2.35
C GLY A 43 -6.29 49.44 -3.42
N ALA A 44 -5.81 48.20 -3.61
CA ALA A 44 -4.81 47.87 -4.62
C ALA A 44 -5.30 46.77 -5.56
N ILE A 45 -5.12 47.00 -6.87
CA ILE A 45 -5.39 46.04 -7.93
C ILE A 45 -4.13 45.82 -8.79
N ALA A 46 -4.01 44.62 -9.36
CA ALA A 46 -3.02 44.29 -10.37
C ALA A 46 -3.71 43.73 -11.62
N GLN A 47 -3.20 44.11 -12.81
CA GLN A 47 -3.59 43.46 -14.05
C GLN A 47 -2.88 42.11 -14.16
N ARG A 48 -3.61 41.09 -14.58
CA ARG A 48 -3.17 39.71 -14.77
C ARG A 48 -3.54 39.24 -16.16
N THR A 49 -2.78 38.27 -16.67
CA THR A 49 -3.03 37.64 -17.97
C THR A 49 -2.98 36.13 -17.79
N THR A 50 -3.98 35.44 -18.34
CA THR A 50 -4.00 33.97 -18.38
C THR A 50 -2.96 33.47 -19.37
N GLY A 51 -2.20 32.46 -18.99
CA GLY A 51 -1.29 31.76 -19.89
C GLY A 51 -1.85 30.39 -20.29
N GLY A 52 -1.47 29.90 -21.47
CA GLY A 52 -1.84 28.58 -21.95
C GLY A 52 -0.72 27.94 -22.78
N ALA A 53 -0.59 26.62 -22.70
CA ALA A 53 0.37 25.85 -23.47
C ALA A 53 -0.19 24.47 -23.84
N VAL A 54 0.20 23.98 -25.03
CA VAL A 54 -0.22 22.68 -25.57
C VAL A 54 0.99 21.93 -26.10
N VAL A 55 1.04 20.62 -25.85
CA VAL A 55 1.99 19.70 -26.45
C VAL A 55 1.22 18.53 -27.05
N THR A 56 1.23 18.42 -28.39
CA THR A 56 0.50 17.38 -29.13
C THR A 56 1.29 16.09 -29.32
N ALA A 57 2.61 16.12 -29.10
CA ALA A 57 3.48 14.97 -29.23
C ALA A 57 3.08 13.83 -28.28
N SER A 58 2.91 12.64 -28.84
CA SER A 58 2.68 11.38 -28.12
C SER A 58 4.00 10.79 -27.66
N GLN A 59 4.17 10.55 -26.37
CA GLN A 59 5.44 10.11 -25.78
C GLN A 59 5.19 9.14 -24.62
N THR A 60 6.14 8.23 -24.40
CA THR A 60 6.04 7.19 -23.37
C THR A 60 6.89 7.49 -22.14
N ARG A 61 6.51 6.88 -21.02
CA ARG A 61 7.29 6.85 -19.76
C ARG A 61 7.06 5.54 -19.02
N SER A 62 8.09 5.03 -18.38
CA SER A 62 8.11 3.77 -17.62
C SER A 62 8.66 3.99 -16.19
N ASN A 63 8.23 5.06 -15.52
CA ASN A 63 8.75 5.47 -14.21
C ASN A 63 7.62 5.95 -13.29
N VAL A 64 7.58 5.39 -12.07
CA VAL A 64 6.60 5.69 -11.02
C VAL A 64 6.75 7.09 -10.41
N ALA A 65 7.92 7.71 -10.54
CA ALA A 65 8.15 9.08 -10.09
C ALA A 65 7.76 10.08 -11.18
N TYR A 66 7.12 11.18 -10.77
CA TYR A 66 6.82 12.31 -11.64
C TYR A 66 8.10 12.86 -12.29
N GLY A 67 8.01 13.13 -13.58
CA GLY A 67 9.04 13.86 -14.29
C GLY A 67 8.61 14.17 -15.72
N ASP A 68 9.52 14.75 -16.48
CA ASP A 68 9.24 15.19 -17.84
C ASP A 68 9.22 14.01 -18.83
N LEU A 69 8.54 14.22 -19.95
CA LEU A 69 8.73 13.39 -21.15
C LEU A 69 9.87 13.98 -21.99
N ALA A 70 10.21 13.32 -23.10
CA ALA A 70 11.26 13.81 -24.00
C ALA A 70 10.98 15.24 -24.53
N THR A 71 9.70 15.61 -24.70
CA THR A 71 9.28 17.00 -24.87
C THR A 71 8.70 17.49 -23.55
N THR A 72 9.48 18.30 -22.83
CA THR A 72 9.07 18.95 -21.57
C THR A 72 7.80 19.77 -21.78
N GLY A 73 6.94 19.76 -20.77
CA GLY A 73 5.71 20.55 -20.73
C GLY A 73 4.45 19.75 -21.11
N PRO A 74 3.32 20.45 -21.31
CA PRO A 74 3.14 21.91 -21.37
C PRO A 74 3.68 22.68 -20.17
N ALA A 75 4.25 23.86 -20.42
CA ALA A 75 4.76 24.77 -19.39
C ALA A 75 4.19 26.18 -19.58
N VAL A 76 3.68 26.78 -18.51
CA VAL A 76 3.06 28.12 -18.53
C VAL A 76 3.72 28.99 -17.47
N THR A 77 4.31 30.11 -17.90
CA THR A 77 4.89 31.12 -17.00
C THR A 77 3.97 32.32 -16.90
N VAL A 78 3.56 32.67 -15.67
CA VAL A 78 2.72 33.83 -15.38
C VAL A 78 3.18 34.54 -14.11
N THR A 79 2.89 35.83 -13.99
CA THR A 79 3.06 36.55 -12.73
C THR A 79 1.86 36.31 -11.83
N THR A 80 2.05 35.61 -10.70
CA THR A 80 0.99 35.27 -9.74
C THR A 80 0.97 36.23 -8.55
N GLY A 81 -0.15 36.27 -7.82
CA GLY A 81 -0.16 36.64 -6.41
C GLY A 81 0.17 35.43 -5.55
N THR A 82 -0.55 35.28 -4.44
CA THR A 82 -0.41 34.14 -3.54
C THR A 82 -1.19 32.91 -3.98
N GLU A 83 -1.93 33.02 -5.09
CA GLU A 83 -2.79 31.96 -5.60
C GLU A 83 -2.82 31.94 -7.14
N ALA A 84 -3.24 30.81 -7.71
CA ALA A 84 -3.53 30.66 -9.13
C ALA A 84 -4.59 29.57 -9.33
N LEU A 85 -5.38 29.66 -10.39
CA LEU A 85 -6.26 28.60 -10.85
C LEU A 85 -5.63 27.92 -12.07
N VAL A 86 -5.35 26.63 -11.95
CA VAL A 86 -4.66 25.82 -12.98
C VAL A 86 -5.64 24.81 -13.53
N TRP A 87 -5.85 24.81 -14.85
CA TRP A 87 -6.50 23.71 -15.56
C TRP A 87 -5.45 22.96 -16.34
N PHE A 88 -5.48 21.64 -16.27
CA PHE A 88 -4.64 20.82 -17.13
C PHE A 88 -5.37 19.55 -17.55
N ALA A 89 -5.01 19.06 -18.73
CA ALA A 89 -5.59 17.88 -19.34
C ALA A 89 -4.51 17.10 -20.09
N ALA A 90 -4.67 15.79 -20.13
CA ALA A 90 -3.88 14.92 -20.98
C ALA A 90 -4.72 13.74 -21.44
N GLU A 91 -4.28 13.12 -22.52
CA GLU A 91 -4.73 11.80 -22.94
C GLU A 91 -3.68 10.79 -22.53
N ALA A 92 -4.12 9.67 -21.93
CA ALA A 92 -3.20 8.59 -21.56
C ALA A 92 -3.80 7.20 -21.76
N PHE A 93 -2.91 6.24 -22.00
CA PHE A 93 -3.17 4.81 -21.89
C PHE A 93 -1.88 4.10 -21.46
N SER A 94 -1.99 2.87 -20.94
CA SER A 94 -0.87 2.02 -20.55
C SER A 94 -0.90 0.69 -21.29
N ASP A 95 0.27 0.08 -21.46
CA ASP A 95 0.43 -1.25 -22.09
C ASP A 95 0.34 -2.42 -21.11
N GLY A 96 0.33 -2.16 -19.80
CA GLY A 96 0.28 -3.21 -18.79
C GLY A 96 -1.12 -3.79 -18.57
N ALA A 97 -1.17 -4.89 -17.82
CA ALA A 97 -2.39 -5.62 -17.51
C ALA A 97 -3.35 -4.78 -16.63
N PRO A 98 -4.67 -5.03 -16.68
CA PRO A 98 -5.61 -4.45 -15.71
C PRO A 98 -5.33 -4.95 -14.29
N ASP A 99 -5.98 -4.33 -13.31
CA ASP A 99 -5.98 -4.83 -11.93
C ASP A 99 -6.39 -6.32 -11.95
N SER A 100 -5.56 -7.20 -11.38
CA SER A 100 -5.97 -8.58 -11.15
C SER A 100 -6.86 -8.61 -9.91
N PRO A 101 -7.92 -9.45 -9.87
CA PRO A 101 -8.57 -9.74 -8.60
C PRO A 101 -7.59 -10.43 -7.64
N ASP A 102 -7.89 -10.36 -6.34
CA ASP A 102 -7.19 -11.13 -5.32
C ASP A 102 -7.25 -12.63 -5.64
N VAL A 103 -6.11 -13.30 -5.51
CA VAL A 103 -5.98 -14.72 -5.85
C VAL A 103 -6.11 -15.56 -4.59
N ALA A 104 -7.22 -16.27 -4.45
CA ALA A 104 -7.42 -17.25 -3.40
C ALA A 104 -6.60 -18.52 -3.69
N THR A 105 -5.78 -18.92 -2.72
CA THR A 105 -4.88 -20.08 -2.81
C THR A 105 -5.06 -20.95 -1.57
N THR A 106 -4.95 -22.27 -1.74
CA THR A 106 -4.87 -23.22 -0.62
C THR A 106 -3.64 -24.09 -0.78
N THR A 107 -2.72 -24.01 0.19
CA THR A 107 -1.44 -24.72 0.15
C THR A 107 -1.35 -25.67 1.33
N THR A 108 -0.85 -26.88 1.08
CA THR A 108 -0.56 -27.87 2.13
C THR A 108 0.95 -27.97 2.36
N TYR A 109 1.39 -27.63 3.56
CA TYR A 109 2.77 -27.73 4.01
C TYR A 109 2.93 -29.00 4.85
N THR A 110 3.95 -29.79 4.55
CA THR A 110 4.26 -31.01 5.30
C THR A 110 5.35 -30.70 6.32
N ALA A 111 5.22 -31.20 7.56
CA ALA A 111 6.27 -31.05 8.56
C ALA A 111 7.61 -31.63 8.07
N THR A 112 8.71 -31.00 8.43
CA THR A 112 10.07 -31.45 8.11
C THR A 112 10.63 -32.39 9.19
N GLY A 113 10.02 -32.41 10.36
CA GLY A 113 10.35 -33.33 11.45
C GLY A 113 9.56 -33.01 12.71
N SER A 114 9.62 -33.91 13.70
CA SER A 114 9.05 -33.68 15.02
C SER A 114 9.93 -34.24 16.13
N ALA A 115 9.74 -33.77 17.35
CA ALA A 115 10.32 -34.36 18.55
C ALA A 115 9.38 -34.22 19.75
N THR A 116 9.53 -35.12 20.71
CA THR A 116 8.83 -35.11 21.99
C THR A 116 9.79 -34.79 23.12
N TYR A 117 9.32 -33.98 24.07
CA TYR A 117 10.05 -33.59 25.27
C TYR A 117 9.29 -34.01 26.53
N GLN A 118 10.04 -34.46 27.52
CA GLN A 118 9.52 -34.82 28.84
C GLN A 118 9.16 -33.56 29.65
N SER A 119 8.57 -33.73 30.83
CA SER A 119 8.15 -32.60 31.66
C SER A 119 9.29 -31.67 32.07
N ASP A 120 10.49 -32.22 32.24
CA ASP A 120 11.74 -31.50 32.54
C ASP A 120 12.40 -30.88 31.30
N GLY A 121 11.84 -31.12 30.11
CA GLY A 121 12.33 -30.62 28.83
C GLY A 121 13.39 -31.49 28.14
N THR A 122 13.79 -32.61 28.75
CA THR A 122 14.68 -33.56 28.10
C THR A 122 14.02 -34.20 26.89
N ASN A 123 14.78 -34.40 25.81
CA ASN A 123 14.29 -35.07 24.61
C ASN A 123 13.97 -36.53 24.92
N ARG A 124 12.79 -37.01 24.51
CA ARG A 124 12.40 -38.42 24.67
C ARG A 124 13.12 -39.35 23.69
N GLY A 125 13.73 -38.81 22.63
CA GLY A 125 14.37 -39.59 21.57
C GLY A 125 13.37 -40.25 20.59
N ASP A 126 12.08 -39.90 20.66
CA ASP A 126 11.07 -40.36 19.72
C ASP A 126 10.73 -39.23 18.74
N GLY A 127 11.25 -39.35 17.51
CA GLY A 127 10.93 -38.45 16.39
C GLY A 127 9.77 -38.94 15.53
N THR A 128 9.22 -40.12 15.81
CA THR A 128 8.16 -40.76 15.02
C THR A 128 6.77 -40.57 15.63
N ARG A 129 6.71 -40.13 16.89
CA ARG A 129 5.48 -39.82 17.61
C ARG A 129 5.58 -38.48 18.31
N MET A 130 4.45 -37.78 18.36
CA MET A 130 4.27 -36.53 19.07
C MET A 130 3.40 -36.77 20.29
N TYR A 131 4.00 -37.01 21.46
CA TYR A 131 3.28 -37.19 22.71
C TYR A 131 2.84 -35.86 23.32
N GLN A 132 1.71 -35.91 24.03
CA GLN A 132 1.22 -34.83 24.88
C GLN A 132 0.61 -35.40 26.17
N GLY A 133 0.50 -34.55 27.18
CA GLY A 133 -0.22 -34.85 28.42
C GLY A 133 0.61 -35.64 29.44
N GLN A 134 -0.01 -35.92 30.59
CA GLN A 134 0.61 -36.60 31.72
C GLN A 134 0.63 -38.12 31.54
N PHE A 135 1.82 -38.72 31.39
CA PHE A 135 1.98 -40.19 31.34
C PHE A 135 2.14 -40.81 32.72
N ASP A 136 3.26 -40.52 33.38
CA ASP A 136 3.71 -41.10 34.64
C ASP A 136 4.59 -40.10 35.42
N THR A 137 5.13 -40.52 36.56
CA THR A 137 6.01 -39.66 37.37
C THR A 137 7.39 -39.41 36.76
N THR A 138 7.82 -40.22 35.80
CA THR A 138 9.15 -40.16 35.20
C THR A 138 9.17 -39.22 34.00
N ASN A 139 8.28 -39.45 33.04
CA ASN A 139 8.15 -38.66 31.82
C ASN A 139 7.30 -37.39 32.06
N GLY A 140 6.40 -37.44 33.05
CA GLY A 140 5.57 -36.32 33.46
C GLY A 140 4.58 -35.86 32.37
N ASN A 141 4.26 -34.57 32.40
CA ASN A 141 3.39 -33.91 31.43
C ASN A 141 4.21 -33.49 30.21
N GLN A 142 4.06 -34.24 29.13
CA GLN A 142 4.91 -34.16 27.94
C GLN A 142 4.37 -33.12 26.95
N PHE A 143 5.25 -32.65 26.08
CA PHE A 143 4.88 -31.83 24.93
C PHE A 143 5.72 -32.20 23.72
N SER A 144 5.22 -31.87 22.54
CA SER A 144 5.91 -32.14 21.28
C SER A 144 5.99 -30.89 20.42
N MET A 145 6.94 -30.89 19.49
CA MET A 145 7.11 -29.84 18.49
C MET A 145 7.24 -30.49 17.12
N ALA A 146 6.61 -29.91 16.10
CA ALA A 146 6.76 -30.26 14.69
C ALA A 146 7.24 -29.03 13.92
N LEU A 147 8.39 -29.16 13.28
CA LEU A 147 8.97 -28.12 12.45
C LEU A 147 8.34 -28.16 11.05
N PHE A 148 8.06 -27.00 10.48
CA PHE A 148 7.53 -26.86 9.13
C PHE A 148 8.54 -26.15 8.22
N PRO A 149 8.37 -26.16 6.89
CA PRO A 149 9.22 -25.42 5.95
C PRO A 149 8.95 -23.92 6.06
N TYR A 150 9.24 -23.34 7.23
CA TYR A 150 8.81 -21.99 7.62
C TYR A 150 9.35 -20.90 6.68
N THR A 151 10.52 -21.09 6.07
CA THR A 151 11.07 -20.14 5.08
C THR A 151 10.20 -20.09 3.82
N THR A 152 9.75 -21.25 3.33
CA THR A 152 8.81 -21.36 2.20
C THR A 152 7.45 -20.77 2.58
N MET A 153 6.94 -21.14 3.76
CA MET A 153 5.65 -20.61 4.25
C MET A 153 5.66 -19.08 4.39
N VAL A 154 6.73 -18.50 4.94
CA VAL A 154 6.87 -17.04 5.03
C VAL A 154 6.80 -16.41 3.64
N ALA A 155 7.58 -16.92 2.68
CA ALA A 155 7.57 -16.40 1.31
C ALA A 155 6.20 -16.55 0.62
N ASP A 156 5.53 -17.68 0.84
CA ASP A 156 4.22 -17.96 0.27
C ASP A 156 3.12 -17.10 0.91
N LEU A 157 3.27 -16.69 2.17
CA LEU A 157 2.27 -15.93 2.91
C LEU A 157 2.58 -14.42 3.00
N THR A 158 3.72 -13.95 2.49
CA THR A 158 4.03 -12.51 2.40
C THR A 158 2.90 -11.78 1.67
N ASP A 159 2.45 -10.68 2.28
CA ASP A 159 1.33 -9.83 1.85
C ASP A 159 -0.03 -10.56 1.72
N ALA A 160 -0.14 -11.79 2.22
CA ALA A 160 -1.37 -12.56 2.16
C ALA A 160 -2.31 -12.24 3.32
N THR A 161 -3.61 -12.24 3.02
CA THR A 161 -4.70 -12.32 4.01
C THR A 161 -5.00 -13.79 4.26
N ILE A 162 -4.81 -14.25 5.49
CA ILE A 162 -5.15 -15.62 5.89
C ILE A 162 -6.67 -15.76 5.95
N VAL A 163 -7.19 -16.86 5.40
CA VAL A 163 -8.63 -17.19 5.35
C VAL A 163 -8.94 -18.40 6.22
N SER A 164 -8.03 -19.37 6.31
CA SER A 164 -8.15 -20.48 7.24
C SER A 164 -6.80 -21.14 7.49
N CYS A 165 -6.68 -21.79 8.65
CA CYS A 165 -5.57 -22.66 8.99
C CYS A 165 -6.13 -23.98 9.51
N GLU A 166 -5.74 -25.09 8.90
CA GLU A 166 -6.14 -26.43 9.32
C GLU A 166 -4.91 -27.29 9.60
N LEU A 167 -4.94 -28.03 10.70
CA LEU A 167 -3.89 -28.97 11.08
C LEU A 167 -4.37 -30.39 10.83
N PHE A 168 -3.60 -31.12 10.03
CA PHE A 168 -3.72 -32.57 9.92
C PHE A 168 -2.86 -33.25 10.97
N LEU A 169 -3.48 -34.12 11.77
CA LEU A 169 -2.82 -35.07 12.65
C LEU A 169 -3.37 -36.47 12.40
N ASP A 170 -2.52 -37.47 12.61
CA ASP A 170 -2.87 -38.89 12.56
C ASP A 170 -2.74 -39.45 13.97
N ASN A 171 -3.87 -39.58 14.65
CA ASN A 171 -3.96 -39.96 16.05
C ASN A 171 -3.74 -41.46 16.22
N ASP A 172 -2.54 -41.86 16.58
CA ASP A 172 -2.20 -43.28 16.79
C ASP A 172 -2.77 -43.78 18.13
N HIS A 173 -2.85 -42.91 19.16
CA HIS A 173 -3.31 -43.31 20.48
C HIS A 173 -3.76 -42.15 21.37
N PHE A 174 -4.89 -42.35 22.06
CA PHE A 174 -5.18 -41.76 23.37
C PHE A 174 -5.37 -42.86 24.41
N TYR A 175 -5.15 -42.50 25.67
CA TYR A 175 -5.38 -43.38 26.80
C TYR A 175 -6.83 -43.89 26.84
N LEU A 176 -7.79 -42.97 26.65
CA LEU A 176 -9.20 -43.32 26.61
C LEU A 176 -9.59 -43.82 25.22
N ASN A 177 -10.44 -44.85 25.20
CA ASN A 177 -10.93 -45.43 23.93
C ASN A 177 -11.80 -44.45 23.13
N ALA A 178 -12.44 -43.50 23.81
CA ALA A 178 -13.22 -42.44 23.17
C ALA A 178 -12.34 -41.34 22.54
N GLY A 179 -11.01 -41.41 22.67
CA GLY A 179 -10.12 -40.34 22.24
C GLY A 179 -9.81 -39.33 23.35
N GLY A 180 -9.36 -38.14 22.95
CA GLY A 180 -9.02 -37.07 23.89
C GLY A 180 -8.73 -35.74 23.20
N ASN A 181 -8.32 -34.73 23.97
CA ASN A 181 -8.12 -33.38 23.47
C ASN A 181 -6.65 -33.13 23.09
N ALA A 182 -6.42 -32.62 21.88
CA ALA A 182 -5.14 -32.10 21.43
C ALA A 182 -4.96 -30.66 21.89
N ILE A 183 -3.96 -30.38 22.73
CA ILE A 183 -3.61 -28.99 23.08
C ILE A 183 -2.64 -28.47 22.03
N ILE A 184 -3.10 -27.58 21.15
CA ILE A 184 -2.35 -27.12 19.98
C ILE A 184 -1.80 -25.73 20.25
N GLY A 185 -0.51 -25.54 19.94
CA GLY A 185 0.19 -24.26 20.06
C GLY A 185 1.22 -24.07 18.95
N THR A 186 2.09 -23.08 19.11
CA THR A 186 3.21 -22.81 18.18
C THR A 186 4.55 -22.75 18.92
N HIS A 187 5.66 -22.87 18.19
CA HIS A 187 7.01 -22.64 18.73
C HIS A 187 7.89 -21.92 17.69
N ASN A 188 8.97 -21.26 18.15
CA ASN A 188 9.90 -20.51 17.28
C ASN A 188 11.30 -21.17 17.15
N GLN A 189 11.36 -22.49 17.35
CA GLN A 189 12.63 -23.23 17.31
C GLN A 189 13.01 -23.57 15.86
N THR A 190 14.29 -23.47 15.52
CA THR A 190 14.84 -23.86 14.20
C THR A 190 15.41 -25.27 14.18
N SER A 191 15.66 -25.85 15.36
CA SER A 191 16.09 -27.23 15.56
C SER A 191 15.18 -27.90 16.58
N LEU A 192 15.04 -29.21 16.46
CA LEU A 192 14.33 -30.06 17.43
C LEU A 192 15.30 -30.98 18.21
N THR A 193 16.60 -30.87 17.95
CA THR A 193 17.62 -31.66 18.63
C THR A 193 17.92 -31.10 20.03
N GLY A 194 18.31 -31.97 20.96
CA GLY A 194 18.60 -31.56 22.34
C GLY A 194 17.34 -31.31 23.17
N SER A 195 17.51 -30.62 24.30
CA SER A 195 16.44 -30.33 25.26
C SER A 195 15.72 -29.02 24.93
N HIS A 196 14.40 -29.01 25.12
CA HIS A 196 13.56 -27.83 24.97
C HIS A 196 12.65 -27.70 26.18
N ILE A 197 12.33 -26.48 26.61
CA ILE A 197 11.45 -26.25 27.76
C ILE A 197 10.11 -25.69 27.31
N TYR A 198 9.06 -25.95 28.10
CA TYR A 198 7.70 -25.60 27.70
C TYR A 198 7.46 -24.08 27.52
N SER A 199 8.22 -23.23 28.20
CA SER A 199 8.14 -21.77 28.00
C SER A 199 8.62 -21.30 26.61
N GLN A 200 9.22 -22.18 25.81
CA GLN A 200 9.55 -21.92 24.40
C GLN A 200 8.36 -22.18 23.45
N VAL A 201 7.26 -22.71 23.97
CA VAL A 201 5.99 -22.90 23.26
C VAL A 201 5.06 -21.73 23.58
N THR A 202 4.29 -21.30 22.60
CA THR A 202 3.07 -20.51 22.81
C THR A 202 1.89 -21.48 22.78
N PRO A 203 1.37 -21.89 23.95
CA PRO A 203 0.46 -23.02 24.04
C PRO A 203 -1.01 -22.63 23.84
N ALA A 204 -1.85 -23.66 23.70
CA ALA A 204 -3.30 -23.57 23.82
C ALA A 204 -3.98 -22.51 22.92
N LEU A 205 -3.51 -22.40 21.67
CA LEU A 205 -4.20 -21.64 20.63
C LEU A 205 -5.46 -22.38 20.14
N SER A 206 -5.46 -23.72 20.20
CA SER A 206 -6.67 -24.54 20.04
C SER A 206 -6.66 -25.73 21.01
N SER A 207 -7.85 -26.25 21.32
CA SER A 207 -8.06 -27.50 22.05
C SER A 207 -9.23 -28.27 21.43
N ASP A 208 -8.92 -29.25 20.60
CA ASP A 208 -9.93 -30.03 19.87
C ASP A 208 -9.93 -31.49 20.32
N HIS A 209 -11.12 -32.09 20.40
CA HIS A 209 -11.27 -33.53 20.63
C HIS A 209 -10.86 -34.32 19.40
N TRP A 210 -10.18 -35.45 19.58
CA TRP A 210 -9.78 -36.40 18.53
C TRP A 210 -10.14 -37.82 18.95
N ASP A 211 -10.88 -38.52 18.10
CA ASP A 211 -11.18 -39.93 18.32
C ASP A 211 -9.91 -40.76 18.16
N LYS A 212 -9.76 -41.81 18.97
CA LYS A 212 -8.59 -42.69 18.89
C LYS A 212 -8.53 -43.36 17.51
N GLY A 213 -7.40 -43.23 16.81
CA GLY A 213 -7.24 -43.71 15.43
C GLY A 213 -7.67 -42.70 14.35
N GLU A 214 -8.18 -41.52 14.73
CA GLU A 214 -8.62 -40.49 13.77
C GLU A 214 -7.42 -39.87 13.03
N ALA A 215 -7.49 -39.84 11.70
CA ALA A 215 -6.59 -39.08 10.85
C ALA A 215 -7.40 -38.08 10.04
N ALA A 216 -7.32 -36.80 10.41
CA ALA A 216 -8.19 -35.76 9.87
C ALA A 216 -7.50 -34.40 9.84
N TYR A 217 -8.00 -33.50 8.98
CA TYR A 217 -7.74 -32.07 9.11
C TYR A 217 -8.78 -31.49 10.07
N LYS A 218 -8.35 -30.65 11.01
CA LYS A 218 -9.24 -29.83 11.84
C LYS A 218 -8.84 -28.37 11.73
N PHE A 219 -9.84 -27.50 11.72
CA PHE A 219 -9.62 -26.06 11.81
C PHE A 219 -8.89 -25.75 13.11
N ILE A 220 -7.87 -24.92 12.99
CA ILE A 220 -7.17 -24.31 14.12
C ILE A 220 -7.20 -22.79 13.92
N ASP A 221 -6.81 -22.06 14.95
CA ASP A 221 -6.82 -20.60 14.93
C ASP A 221 -5.93 -20.04 13.79
N GLU A 222 -6.48 -19.11 13.00
CA GLU A 222 -5.79 -18.45 11.88
C GLU A 222 -4.50 -17.76 12.32
N SER A 223 -4.43 -17.29 13.58
CA SER A 223 -3.23 -16.67 14.15
C SER A 223 -2.02 -17.60 14.12
N VAL A 224 -2.19 -18.91 14.00
CA VAL A 224 -1.08 -19.84 13.78
C VAL A 224 -0.38 -19.55 12.46
N ALA A 225 -1.14 -19.38 11.37
CA ALA A 225 -0.58 -19.06 10.06
C ALA A 225 -0.01 -17.63 10.03
N GLU A 226 -0.67 -16.68 10.69
CA GLU A 226 -0.17 -15.30 10.81
C GLU A 226 1.16 -15.25 11.55
N ARG A 227 1.30 -15.97 12.66
CA ARG A 227 2.57 -16.05 13.40
C ARG A 227 3.69 -16.65 12.56
N ILE A 228 3.39 -17.61 11.68
CA ILE A 228 4.39 -18.15 10.76
C ILE A 228 4.75 -17.10 9.69
N ARG A 229 3.74 -16.48 9.04
CA ARG A 229 3.93 -15.38 8.07
C ARG A 229 4.82 -14.28 8.64
N ASP A 230 4.58 -13.90 9.90
CA ASP A 230 5.25 -12.78 10.56
C ASP A 230 6.60 -13.22 11.22
N GLY A 231 7.04 -14.46 11.02
CA GLY A 231 8.31 -14.99 11.52
C GLY A 231 8.35 -15.22 13.05
N VAL A 232 7.20 -15.15 13.73
CA VAL A 232 7.05 -15.36 15.17
C VAL A 232 7.02 -16.86 15.51
N ALA A 233 6.53 -17.70 14.61
CA ALA A 233 6.48 -19.15 14.75
C ALA A 233 7.17 -19.86 13.58
N LYS A 234 7.70 -21.05 13.84
CA LYS A 234 8.34 -21.93 12.84
C LYS A 234 7.70 -23.31 12.75
N GLY A 235 6.75 -23.59 13.64
CA GLY A 235 6.09 -24.89 13.68
C GLY A 235 5.01 -24.97 14.75
N ILE A 236 4.46 -26.18 14.89
CA ILE A 236 3.33 -26.50 15.75
C ILE A 236 3.81 -27.23 16.99
N ALA A 237 3.21 -26.93 18.14
CA ALA A 237 3.44 -27.66 19.36
C ALA A 237 2.17 -28.40 19.81
N LEU A 238 2.34 -29.57 20.45
CA LEU A 238 1.29 -30.30 21.12
C LEU A 238 1.56 -30.40 22.62
N GLY A 239 0.52 -30.33 23.44
CA GLY A 239 0.65 -30.36 24.89
C GLY A 239 1.30 -29.09 25.45
N LYS A 240 1.71 -29.06 26.72
CA LYS A 240 1.34 -29.96 27.81
C LYS A 240 -0.19 -29.96 28.03
N GLY A 241 -0.72 -31.01 28.65
CA GLY A 241 -2.12 -31.00 29.10
C GLY A 241 -2.31 -29.96 30.21
N PRO A 242 -3.46 -29.26 30.30
CA PRO A 242 -3.71 -28.27 31.35
C PRO A 242 -3.82 -28.90 32.75
N THR A 243 -4.08 -30.21 32.82
CA THR A 243 -4.17 -30.99 34.06
C THR A 243 -3.51 -32.36 33.86
N SER A 244 -3.47 -33.17 34.90
CA SER A 244 -3.06 -34.58 34.84
C SER A 244 -4.15 -35.52 34.30
N SER A 245 -5.27 -34.99 33.78
CA SER A 245 -6.35 -35.81 33.23
C SER A 245 -5.89 -36.62 32.01
N LEU A 246 -6.33 -37.88 31.96
CA LEU A 246 -6.05 -38.81 30.87
C LEU A 246 -6.75 -38.41 29.56
N ASN A 247 -7.66 -37.43 29.60
CA ASN A 247 -8.23 -36.81 28.40
C ASN A 247 -7.18 -36.10 27.54
N TYR A 248 -6.02 -35.75 28.09
CA TYR A 248 -4.95 -35.06 27.37
C TYR A 248 -3.76 -35.96 27.05
N TYR A 249 -3.75 -37.19 27.58
CA TYR A 249 -2.64 -38.10 27.39
C TYR A 249 -2.82 -38.97 26.14
N GLY A 250 -1.92 -38.80 25.19
CA GLY A 250 -1.93 -39.49 23.91
C GLY A 250 -0.75 -39.11 23.04
N TYR A 251 -0.72 -39.64 21.82
CA TYR A 251 0.26 -39.28 20.81
C TYR A 251 -0.29 -39.40 19.40
N PHE A 252 0.21 -38.51 18.55
CA PHE A 252 -0.02 -38.51 17.12
C PHE A 252 1.22 -39.00 16.39
N LYS A 253 1.10 -39.44 15.14
CA LYS A 253 2.27 -39.69 14.30
C LYS A 253 3.05 -38.40 14.08
N GLY A 254 4.35 -38.50 14.30
CA GLY A 254 5.33 -37.43 14.15
C GLY A 254 6.08 -37.50 12.81
N GLY A 255 7.33 -37.05 12.81
CA GLY A 255 8.16 -36.92 11.62
C GLY A 255 7.55 -35.95 10.63
N THR A 256 7.22 -36.47 9.45
CA THR A 256 6.60 -35.73 8.34
C THR A 256 5.09 -35.95 8.24
N SER A 257 4.48 -36.65 9.20
CA SER A 257 3.04 -36.92 9.19
C SER A 257 2.18 -35.66 9.41
N PRO A 258 2.52 -34.74 10.33
CA PRO A 258 1.74 -33.51 10.52
C PRO A 258 1.75 -32.64 9.25
N LYS A 259 0.60 -32.07 8.90
CA LYS A 259 0.48 -31.14 7.76
C LYS A 259 -0.33 -29.91 8.16
N LEU A 260 0.03 -28.76 7.61
CA LEU A 260 -0.76 -27.54 7.70
C LEU A 260 -1.38 -27.24 6.34
N ARG A 261 -2.70 -27.11 6.28
CA ARG A 261 -3.39 -26.60 5.10
C ARG A 261 -3.82 -25.17 5.41
N ILE A 262 -3.32 -24.23 4.63
CA ILE A 262 -3.60 -22.81 4.83
C ILE A 262 -4.28 -22.31 3.56
N SER A 263 -5.48 -21.75 3.72
CA SER A 263 -6.15 -20.99 2.68
C SER A 263 -5.89 -19.50 2.91
N TYR A 264 -5.52 -18.78 1.86
CA TYR A 264 -5.18 -17.36 1.92
C TYR A 264 -5.48 -16.68 0.59
N SER A 265 -5.73 -15.37 0.62
CA SER A 265 -5.77 -14.53 -0.58
C SER A 265 -4.51 -13.66 -0.65
N LYS A 266 -3.96 -13.52 -1.85
CA LYS A 266 -2.96 -12.48 -2.12
C LYS A 266 -3.61 -11.31 -2.84
N PRO A 267 -3.22 -10.06 -2.52
CA PRO A 267 -3.66 -8.92 -3.28
C PRO A 267 -3.31 -9.16 -4.74
N GLY A 268 -4.28 -8.92 -5.62
CA GLY A 268 -4.00 -8.94 -7.05
C GLY A 268 -2.91 -7.93 -7.40
N ALA A 269 -2.20 -8.17 -8.50
CA ALA A 269 -1.27 -7.17 -9.01
C ALA A 269 -2.03 -5.89 -9.31
N LEU A 270 -1.55 -4.75 -8.79
CA LEU A 270 -2.02 -3.44 -9.23
C LEU A 270 -1.84 -3.35 -10.74
N GLY A 271 -2.96 -3.09 -11.40
CA GLY A 271 -3.06 -2.87 -12.81
C GLY A 271 -2.26 -1.65 -13.24
N ALA A 272 -1.99 -1.62 -14.54
CA ALA A 272 -1.29 -0.52 -15.16
C ALA A 272 -2.05 0.79 -14.97
N PHE A 273 -1.33 1.80 -14.51
CA PHE A 273 -1.86 3.14 -14.34
C PHE A 273 -0.93 4.21 -14.94
N SER A 274 -1.56 5.28 -15.40
CA SER A 274 -0.89 6.50 -15.85
C SER A 274 -1.22 7.63 -14.90
N LYS A 275 -0.29 8.56 -14.70
CA LYS A 275 -0.50 9.77 -13.90
C LYS A 275 0.00 11.01 -14.63
N ALA A 276 -0.73 12.10 -14.51
CA ALA A 276 -0.29 13.43 -14.92
C ALA A 276 -0.59 14.43 -13.80
N SER A 277 0.35 15.31 -13.51
CA SER A 277 0.21 16.39 -12.54
C SER A 277 1.04 17.58 -13.02
N PHE A 278 1.29 18.56 -12.16
CA PHE A 278 2.19 19.66 -12.49
C PHE A 278 3.08 20.05 -11.30
N ALA A 279 4.29 20.49 -11.62
CA ALA A 279 5.21 21.14 -10.69
C ALA A 279 5.17 22.67 -10.90
N VAL A 280 5.57 23.42 -9.87
CA VAL A 280 5.75 24.88 -9.92
C VAL A 280 7.22 25.20 -9.64
N SER A 281 7.80 26.10 -10.43
CA SER A 281 9.14 26.64 -10.24
C SER A 281 9.16 28.17 -10.44
N GLY A 282 10.27 28.83 -10.13
CA GLY A 282 10.42 30.29 -10.21
C GLY A 282 10.40 30.91 -8.81
N ALA A 283 9.46 31.83 -8.57
CA ALA A 283 9.29 32.44 -7.24
C ALA A 283 8.83 31.43 -6.17
N THR A 284 8.14 30.37 -6.58
CA THR A 284 7.66 29.26 -5.74
C THR A 284 8.22 27.95 -6.29
N THR A 285 8.55 27.01 -5.39
CA THR A 285 8.92 25.64 -5.76
C THR A 285 7.94 24.65 -5.14
N ILE A 286 7.17 23.95 -5.96
CA ILE A 286 6.23 22.90 -5.55
C ILE A 286 6.44 21.69 -6.48
N ALA A 287 6.69 20.52 -5.91
CA ALA A 287 6.79 19.29 -6.69
C ALA A 287 5.41 18.82 -7.19
N ALA A 288 5.37 18.10 -8.31
CA ALA A 288 4.17 17.41 -8.73
C ALA A 288 3.71 16.39 -7.67
N SER A 289 2.40 16.22 -7.53
CA SER A 289 1.80 15.38 -6.49
C SER A 289 0.55 14.65 -6.98
N ASP A 290 0.33 13.48 -6.39
CA ASP A 290 -0.89 12.69 -6.56
C ASP A 290 -2.12 13.38 -5.94
N ASN A 291 -1.94 14.28 -4.97
CA ASN A 291 -3.05 14.96 -4.27
C ASN A 291 -3.91 15.84 -5.19
N TRP A 292 -3.42 16.20 -6.38
CA TRP A 292 -4.15 17.02 -7.36
C TRP A 292 -3.91 16.56 -8.81
N GLY A 293 -3.40 15.34 -8.99
CA GLY A 293 -3.12 14.76 -10.30
C GLY A 293 -4.35 14.19 -10.98
N ILE A 294 -4.19 13.84 -12.24
CA ILE A 294 -5.09 12.98 -13.02
C ILE A 294 -4.53 11.56 -12.95
N TYR A 295 -5.38 10.59 -12.62
CA TYR A 295 -5.02 9.18 -12.46
C TYR A 295 -5.86 8.31 -13.39
N TRP A 296 -5.22 7.60 -14.31
CA TRP A 296 -5.89 6.61 -15.15
C TRP A 296 -5.57 5.22 -14.63
N SER A 297 -6.56 4.49 -14.12
CA SER A 297 -6.50 3.03 -13.98
C SER A 297 -7.39 2.39 -15.05
N GLY A 298 -6.98 1.23 -15.56
CA GLY A 298 -7.75 0.43 -16.51
C GLY A 298 -7.79 0.96 -17.95
N ALA A 299 -7.10 2.07 -18.25
CA ALA A 299 -6.89 2.53 -19.63
C ALA A 299 -5.80 1.67 -20.30
N ILE A 300 -6.14 0.42 -20.59
CA ILE A 300 -5.23 -0.57 -21.18
C ILE A 300 -5.40 -0.63 -22.71
N ALA A 301 -4.29 -0.91 -23.41
CA ALA A 301 -4.23 -1.35 -24.80
C ALA A 301 -5.16 -0.63 -25.81
N SER A 302 -4.64 0.42 -26.48
CA SER A 302 -5.33 1.18 -27.54
C SER A 302 -6.63 1.89 -27.12
N ASN A 303 -7.02 1.83 -25.84
CA ASN A 303 -8.11 2.60 -25.29
C ASN A 303 -7.55 3.84 -24.57
N SER A 304 -7.44 4.95 -25.30
CA SER A 304 -6.95 6.20 -24.74
C SER A 304 -8.08 7.03 -24.14
N ASN A 305 -7.84 7.51 -22.92
CA ASN A 305 -8.79 8.35 -22.20
C ASN A 305 -8.21 9.76 -22.04
N ARG A 306 -8.98 10.78 -22.40
CA ARG A 306 -8.60 12.19 -22.20
C ARG A 306 -9.36 12.79 -21.04
N TRP A 307 -8.66 13.12 -19.96
CA TRP A 307 -9.23 13.70 -18.74
C TRP A 307 -8.60 15.06 -18.45
N GLY A 308 -9.26 15.87 -17.63
CA GLY A 308 -8.75 17.16 -17.18
C GLY A 308 -9.24 17.50 -15.78
N VAL A 309 -8.49 18.36 -15.09
CA VAL A 309 -8.80 18.81 -13.72
C VAL A 309 -8.50 20.30 -13.57
N ALA A 310 -9.25 20.96 -12.70
CA ALA A 310 -9.04 22.34 -12.28
C ALA A 310 -8.57 22.37 -10.82
N ARG A 311 -7.50 23.11 -10.53
CA ARG A 311 -6.91 23.21 -9.18
C ARG A 311 -6.62 24.66 -8.83
N ARG A 312 -7.21 25.13 -7.72
CA ARG A 312 -6.73 26.33 -7.04
C ARG A 312 -5.46 26.00 -6.27
N VAL A 313 -4.36 26.63 -6.63
CA VAL A 313 -3.08 26.57 -5.93
C VAL A 313 -3.00 27.77 -5.00
N THR A 314 -2.62 27.55 -3.75
CA THR A 314 -2.50 28.59 -2.72
C THR A 314 -1.10 28.54 -2.11
N GLY A 315 -0.71 29.61 -1.41
CA GLY A 315 0.61 29.68 -0.78
C GLY A 315 1.75 29.90 -1.78
N LEU A 316 1.44 30.49 -2.94
CA LEU A 316 2.46 30.91 -3.89
C LEU A 316 3.20 32.14 -3.36
N THR A 317 4.48 32.24 -3.66
CA THR A 317 5.21 33.51 -3.53
C THR A 317 4.83 34.40 -4.72
N PRO A 318 4.32 35.62 -4.49
CA PRO A 318 4.04 36.56 -5.58
C PRO A 318 5.27 36.78 -6.46
N GLY A 319 5.11 36.70 -7.77
CA GLY A 319 6.22 36.80 -8.71
C GLY A 319 6.01 35.94 -9.95
N SER A 320 7.07 35.77 -10.74
CA SER A 320 7.06 34.90 -11.92
C SER A 320 7.13 33.44 -11.48
N ASN A 321 6.07 32.69 -11.76
CA ASN A 321 5.97 31.25 -11.50
C ASN A 321 5.73 30.51 -12.81
N THR A 322 6.43 29.39 -13.01
CA THR A 322 6.28 28.48 -14.15
C THR A 322 5.64 27.19 -13.68
N PHE A 323 4.52 26.84 -14.28
CA PHE A 323 3.78 25.61 -14.02
C PHE A 323 4.10 24.63 -15.16
N THR A 324 4.63 23.45 -14.84
CA THR A 324 5.07 22.46 -15.83
C THR A 324 4.38 21.13 -15.58
N MET A 325 3.67 20.60 -16.58
CA MET A 325 3.08 19.26 -16.47
C MET A 325 4.16 18.18 -16.37
N GLN A 326 3.97 17.24 -15.46
CA GLN A 326 4.83 16.07 -15.23
C GLN A 326 4.02 14.79 -15.21
N TYR A 327 4.69 13.66 -15.47
CA TYR A 327 4.05 12.39 -15.78
C TYR A 327 4.69 11.25 -14.99
N ALA A 328 3.91 10.25 -14.67
CA ALA A 328 4.39 9.01 -14.07
C ALA A 328 3.57 7.82 -14.60
N SER A 329 4.18 6.64 -14.59
CA SER A 329 3.56 5.37 -14.95
C SER A 329 3.83 4.36 -13.85
N GLY A 330 2.88 3.48 -13.56
CA GLY A 330 3.12 2.43 -12.57
C GLY A 330 2.12 1.30 -12.67
N GLY A 331 2.22 0.36 -11.72
CA GLY A 331 1.60 -0.96 -11.84
C GLY A 331 2.43 -1.88 -12.73
N SER A 332 2.50 -3.16 -12.39
CA SER A 332 3.04 -4.30 -13.17
C SER A 332 4.12 -4.03 -14.25
N GLY A 333 5.12 -3.15 -14.01
CA GLY A 333 6.14 -2.79 -15.02
C GLY A 333 5.61 -2.05 -16.25
N ALA A 334 4.46 -1.39 -16.15
CA ALA A 334 3.77 -0.77 -17.28
C ALA A 334 4.47 0.49 -17.82
N THR A 335 4.37 0.67 -19.13
CA THR A 335 4.72 1.88 -19.87
C THR A 335 3.45 2.64 -20.24
N SER A 336 3.37 3.88 -19.81
CA SER A 336 2.25 4.77 -20.15
C SER A 336 2.62 5.65 -21.34
N THR A 337 1.67 5.84 -22.26
CA THR A 337 1.75 6.80 -23.35
C THR A 337 0.90 8.01 -23.02
N PHE A 338 1.42 9.21 -23.25
CA PHE A 338 0.74 10.49 -23.03
C PHE A 338 0.69 11.32 -24.30
N ALA A 339 -0.48 11.88 -24.62
CA ALA A 339 -0.70 12.73 -25.79
C ALA A 339 -1.67 13.87 -25.46
N ARG A 340 -1.84 14.82 -26.41
CA ARG A 340 -2.82 15.93 -26.34
C ARG A 340 -2.83 16.64 -24.97
N ARG A 341 -1.62 17.00 -24.53
CA ARG A 341 -1.34 17.57 -23.20
C ARG A 341 -1.57 19.06 -23.26
N GLU A 342 -2.31 19.61 -22.31
CA GLU A 342 -2.70 21.02 -22.30
C GLU A 342 -2.73 21.57 -20.87
N MET A 343 -2.29 22.83 -20.70
CA MET A 343 -2.37 23.55 -19.44
C MET A 343 -2.81 24.99 -19.68
N ILE A 344 -3.68 25.49 -18.80
CA ILE A 344 -4.09 26.89 -18.69
C ILE A 344 -3.86 27.33 -17.24
N VAL A 345 -3.25 28.50 -17.04
CA VAL A 345 -3.01 29.08 -15.71
C VAL A 345 -3.57 30.49 -15.65
N MET A 346 -4.48 30.69 -14.70
CA MET A 346 -5.08 31.98 -14.37
C MET A 346 -4.55 32.46 -13.02
N PRO A 347 -3.55 33.36 -12.98
CA PRO A 347 -3.04 33.92 -11.72
C PRO A 347 -4.09 34.72 -10.95
N LEU A 348 -4.14 34.57 -9.63
CA LEU A 348 -5.04 35.32 -8.75
C LEU A 348 -4.28 36.32 -7.88
#